data_AF-A0A372NTC1-F1
#
_entry.id   AF-A0A372NTC1-F1
#
_cell.length_a   1.000
_cell.length_b   1.000
_cell.length_c   1.000
_cell.angle_alpha   90.00
_cell.angle_beta   90.00
_cell.angle_gamma   90.00
#
_symmetry.space_group_name_H-M   'P 1'
#
loop_
_entity.id
_entity.type
_entity.pdbx_description
1 polymer ?
#
loop_
_entity_poly.entity_id
_entity_poly.type
_entity_poly.pdbx_seq_one_letter_code
_entity_poly.pdbx_strand_id
1 'polypeptide(L)'
;MKKNDLFILLIVFVIAGVKRLLFEIKRKRRRDYYRNVYLKSEEWQRKRHVVLKRDSWRCVYCGARATEVHHKKYAKRNIGREPIKWLVSVCYNCHNSLHHQ
;
A
#
# COMPACT_ATOMS: atom_id res chain seq x y z
N MET A 1 21.71 38.77 12.06
CA MET A 1 20.35 38.18 12.04
C MET A 1 19.47 38.97 12.98
N LYS A 2 18.32 39.51 12.52
CA LYS A 2 17.41 40.25 13.40
C LYS A 2 16.61 39.24 14.25
N LYS A 3 16.19 39.63 15.47
CA LYS A 3 15.40 38.75 16.36
C LYS A 3 14.13 38.19 15.68
N ASN A 4 13.53 38.96 14.78
CA ASN A 4 12.36 38.57 13.98
C ASN A 4 12.68 37.42 13.02
N ASP A 5 13.90 37.38 12.45
CA ASP A 5 14.32 36.30 11.55
C ASP A 5 14.44 34.96 12.31
N LEU A 6 14.97 35.00 13.53
CA LEU A 6 15.09 33.81 14.40
C LEU A 6 13.71 33.27 14.80
N PHE A 7 12.75 34.15 15.10
CA PHE A 7 11.39 33.76 15.43
C PHE A 7 10.64 33.15 14.24
N ILE A 8 10.81 33.73 13.04
CA ILE A 8 10.23 33.18 11.81
C ILE A 8 10.80 31.79 11.53
N LEU A 9 12.12 31.61 11.66
CA LEU A 9 12.76 30.31 11.47
C LEU A 9 12.22 29.27 12.47
N LEU A 10 12.10 29.63 13.75
CA LEU A 10 11.51 28.77 14.77
C LEU A 10 10.08 28.32 14.39
N ILE A 11 9.22 29.24 13.95
CA ILE A 11 7.86 28.93 13.53
C ILE A 11 7.85 27.96 12.33
N VAL A 12 8.70 28.20 11.33
CA VAL A 12 8.80 27.32 10.16
C VAL A 12 9.21 25.90 10.58
N PHE A 13 10.18 25.76 11.48
CA PHE A 13 10.58 24.46 12.02
C PHE A 13 9.45 23.77 12.78
N VAL A 14 8.70 24.49 13.61
CA VAL A 14 7.54 23.94 14.33
C VAL A 14 6.46 23.47 13.34
N ILE A 15 6.11 24.27 12.34
CA ILE A 15 5.13 23.91 11.31
C ILE A 15 5.59 22.67 10.54
N ALA A 16 6.87 22.60 10.14
CA ALA A 16 7.44 21.44 9.47
C ALA A 16 7.36 20.19 10.36
N GLY A 17 7.67 20.32 11.65
CA GLY A 17 7.56 19.25 12.65
C GLY A 17 6.13 18.73 12.79
N VAL A 18 5.16 19.63 12.95
CA VAL A 18 3.73 19.28 13.03
C VAL A 18 3.26 18.60 11.74
N LYS A 19 3.63 19.13 10.57
CA LYS A 19 3.30 18.51 9.27
C LYS A 19 3.86 17.09 9.17
N ARG A 20 5.10 16.87 9.62
CA ARG A 20 5.73 15.54 9.65
C ARG A 20 4.99 14.58 10.59
N LEU A 21 4.64 15.03 11.79
CA LEU A 21 3.87 14.23 12.75
C LEU A 21 2.50 13.82 12.18
N LEU A 22 1.75 14.77 11.64
CA LEU A 22 0.44 14.50 11.03
C LEU A 22 0.55 13.54 9.83
N PHE A 23 1.61 13.66 9.02
CA PHE A 23 1.88 12.74 7.93
C PHE A 23 2.09 11.31 8.44
N GLU A 24 2.89 11.12 9.50
CA GLU A 24 3.15 9.80 10.08
C GLU A 24 1.88 9.18 10.70
N ILE A 25 1.08 9.97 11.42
CA ILE A 25 -0.21 9.52 11.98
C ILE A 25 -1.14 9.03 10.86
N LYS A 26 -1.31 9.83 9.79
CA LYS A 26 -2.13 9.45 8.64
C LYS A 26 -1.59 8.21 7.94
N ARG A 27 -0.26 8.11 7.77
CA ARG A 27 0.43 6.96 7.16
C ARG A 27 0.22 5.69 7.99
N LYS A 28 0.29 5.75 9.33
CA LYS A 28 0.02 4.63 10.24
C LYS A 28 -1.43 4.18 10.16
N ARG A 29 -2.39 5.12 10.29
CA ARG A 29 -3.83 4.83 10.21
C ARG A 29 -4.22 4.18 8.88
N ARG A 30 -3.67 4.68 7.76
CA ARG A 30 -3.91 4.08 6.44
C ARG A 30 -3.40 2.65 6.35
N ARG A 31 -2.19 2.37 6.85
CA ARG A 31 -1.65 1.00 6.85
C ARG A 31 -2.48 0.06 7.72
N ASP A 32 -2.90 0.54 8.87
CA ASP A 32 -3.74 -0.20 9.80
C ASP A 32 -5.08 -0.57 9.14
N TYR A 33 -5.82 0.43 8.63
CA TYR A 33 -7.05 0.20 7.86
C TYR A 33 -6.83 -0.77 6.69
N TYR A 34 -5.76 -0.60 5.92
CA TYR A 34 -5.47 -1.47 4.79
C TYR A 34 -5.31 -2.94 5.21
N ARG A 35 -4.49 -3.21 6.24
CA ARG A 35 -4.18 -4.57 6.70
C ARG A 35 -5.33 -5.20 7.48
N ASN A 36 -5.95 -4.44 8.36
CA ASN A 36 -6.87 -4.96 9.35
C ASN A 36 -8.34 -4.85 8.95
N VAL A 37 -8.66 -4.01 7.95
CA VAL A 37 -10.03 -3.82 7.45
C VAL A 37 -10.11 -4.23 5.98
N TYR A 38 -9.44 -3.52 5.07
CA TYR A 38 -9.62 -3.73 3.63
C TYR A 38 -9.21 -5.12 3.17
N LEU A 39 -8.02 -5.61 3.53
CA LEU A 39 -7.57 -6.96 3.13
C LEU A 39 -8.42 -8.11 3.71
N LYS A 40 -9.31 -7.81 4.67
CA LYS A 40 -10.26 -8.78 5.25
C LYS A 40 -11.68 -8.61 4.71
N SER A 41 -11.93 -7.57 3.92
CA SER A 41 -13.25 -7.22 3.39
C SER A 41 -13.70 -8.12 2.23
N GLU A 42 -15.01 -8.20 1.99
CA GLU A 42 -15.57 -8.90 0.84
C GLU A 42 -15.12 -8.27 -0.48
N GLU A 43 -14.97 -6.95 -0.52
CA GLU A 43 -14.52 -6.21 -1.69
C GLU A 43 -13.13 -6.67 -2.13
N TRP A 44 -12.22 -6.85 -1.18
CA TRP A 44 -10.90 -7.43 -1.48
C TRP A 44 -11.01 -8.89 -1.91
N GLN A 45 -11.82 -9.72 -1.23
CA GLN A 45 -12.00 -11.12 -1.61
C GLN A 45 -12.52 -11.28 -3.05
N ARG A 46 -13.51 -10.48 -3.44
CA ARG A 46 -14.03 -10.43 -4.82
C ARG A 46 -12.96 -9.99 -5.79
N LYS A 47 -12.24 -8.90 -5.51
CA LYS A 47 -11.15 -8.41 -6.38
C LYS A 47 -10.04 -9.45 -6.53
N ARG A 48 -9.63 -10.09 -5.43
CA ARG A 48 -8.65 -11.17 -5.41
C ARG A 48 -9.10 -12.32 -6.31
N HIS A 49 -10.35 -12.75 -6.23
CA HIS A 49 -10.89 -13.79 -7.11
C HIS A 49 -10.83 -13.39 -8.59
N VAL A 50 -11.21 -12.15 -8.94
CA VAL A 50 -11.14 -11.66 -10.32
C VAL A 50 -9.71 -11.72 -10.87
N VAL A 51 -8.71 -11.33 -10.06
CA VAL A 51 -7.29 -11.39 -10.46
C VAL A 51 -6.84 -12.84 -10.67
N LEU A 52 -7.16 -13.73 -9.72
CA LEU A 52 -6.83 -15.17 -9.83
C LEU A 52 -7.48 -15.81 -11.05
N LYS A 53 -8.74 -15.48 -11.32
CA LYS A 53 -9.46 -15.97 -12.50
C LYS A 53 -8.86 -15.43 -13.81
N ARG A 54 -8.53 -14.13 -13.87
CA ARG A 54 -7.89 -13.49 -15.03
C ARG A 54 -6.59 -14.19 -15.42
N ASP A 55 -5.78 -14.56 -14.43
CA ASP A 55 -4.49 -15.22 -14.65
C ASP A 55 -4.61 -16.76 -14.68
N SER A 56 -5.83 -17.29 -14.89
CA SER A 56 -6.11 -18.73 -14.98
C SER A 56 -5.60 -19.55 -13.78
N TRP A 57 -5.58 -18.96 -12.59
CA TRP A 57 -5.04 -19.56 -11.37
C TRP A 57 -3.58 -20.01 -11.49
N ARG A 58 -2.80 -19.36 -12.38
CA ARG A 58 -1.37 -19.62 -12.57
C ARG A 58 -0.55 -18.42 -12.13
N CYS A 59 0.61 -18.72 -11.56
CA CYS A 59 1.59 -17.73 -11.17
C CYS A 59 2.14 -17.08 -12.44
N VAL A 60 2.07 -15.75 -12.52
CA VAL A 60 2.54 -15.01 -13.71
C VAL A 60 4.06 -15.09 -13.91
N TYR A 61 4.80 -15.51 -12.89
CA TYR A 61 6.27 -15.60 -12.94
C TYR A 61 6.79 -17.00 -13.23
N CYS A 62 6.15 -18.05 -12.71
CA CYS A 62 6.66 -19.42 -12.82
C CYS A 62 5.65 -20.45 -13.35
N GLY A 63 4.40 -20.04 -13.62
CA GLY A 63 3.37 -20.93 -14.16
C GLY A 63 2.75 -21.94 -13.17
N ALA A 64 3.30 -22.08 -11.96
CA ALA A 64 2.75 -22.90 -10.88
C ALA A 64 1.36 -22.41 -10.43
N ARG A 65 0.61 -23.21 -9.68
CA ARG A 65 -0.71 -22.81 -9.16
C ARG A 65 -0.58 -21.54 -8.30
N ALA A 66 -1.30 -20.49 -8.68
CA ALA A 66 -1.40 -19.27 -7.89
C ALA A 66 -2.43 -19.41 -6.78
N THR A 67 -2.04 -19.03 -5.57
CA THR A 67 -2.88 -19.01 -4.37
C THR A 67 -2.92 -17.63 -3.74
N GLU A 68 -2.16 -16.67 -4.27
CA GLU A 68 -2.03 -15.33 -3.69
C GLU A 68 -2.08 -14.26 -4.78
N VAL A 69 -2.33 -13.03 -4.36
CA VAL A 69 -2.31 -11.86 -5.24
C VAL A 69 -1.29 -10.86 -4.72
N HIS A 70 -0.29 -10.58 -5.54
CA HIS A 70 0.75 -9.61 -5.25
C HIS A 70 0.37 -8.21 -5.76
N HIS A 71 0.66 -7.19 -4.94
CA HIS A 71 0.47 -5.79 -5.30
C HIS A 71 1.77 -5.21 -5.90
N LYS A 72 1.77 -4.94 -7.20
CA LYS A 72 2.88 -4.23 -7.88
C LYS A 72 2.96 -2.75 -7.46
N LYS A 73 1.82 -2.17 -7.07
CA LYS A 73 1.70 -0.79 -6.59
C LYS A 73 0.59 -0.71 -5.54
N TYR A 74 0.76 0.18 -4.56
CA TYR A 74 -0.23 0.42 -3.50
C TYR A 74 -0.95 1.75 -3.69
N ALA A 75 -2.27 1.74 -3.50
CA ALA A 75 -3.08 2.96 -3.50
C ALA A 75 -2.75 3.84 -2.30
N LYS A 76 -2.28 5.07 -2.54
CA LYS A 76 -2.06 6.07 -1.47
C LYS A 76 -3.38 6.70 -0.98
N ARG A 77 -4.39 6.72 -1.84
CA ARG A 77 -5.75 7.22 -1.64
C ARG A 77 -6.72 6.27 -2.34
N ASN A 78 -7.99 6.26 -1.92
CA ASN A 78 -9.05 5.41 -2.52
C ASN A 78 -8.68 3.92 -2.55
N ILE A 79 -8.26 3.38 -1.41
CA ILE A 79 -8.04 1.94 -1.22
C ILE A 79 -9.31 1.20 -1.65
N GLY A 80 -9.16 0.13 -2.44
CA GLY A 80 -10.30 -0.59 -3.00
C GLY A 80 -10.65 -0.18 -4.43
N ARG A 81 -10.10 0.93 -4.93
CA ARG A 81 -10.33 1.40 -6.31
C ARG A 81 -9.07 1.35 -7.19
N GLU A 82 -8.01 0.69 -6.73
CA GLU A 82 -6.81 0.51 -7.53
C GLU A 82 -7.08 -0.29 -8.82
N PRO A 83 -6.41 0.06 -9.94
CA PRO A 83 -6.53 -0.69 -11.18
C PRO A 83 -6.13 -2.16 -11.01
N ILE A 84 -6.93 -3.07 -11.55
CA ILE A 84 -6.64 -4.52 -11.53
C ILE A 84 -5.27 -4.85 -12.13
N LYS A 85 -4.76 -4.06 -13.09
CA LYS A 85 -3.41 -4.23 -13.67
C LYS A 85 -2.27 -4.05 -12.66
N TRP A 86 -2.53 -3.47 -11.48
CA TRP A 86 -1.55 -3.38 -10.38
C TRP A 86 -1.47 -4.65 -9.56
N LEU A 87 -2.34 -5.62 -9.82
CA LEU A 87 -2.44 -6.89 -9.12
C LEU A 87 -2.06 -8.03 -10.06
N VAL A 88 -1.33 -9.01 -9.55
CA VAL A 88 -0.95 -10.23 -10.28
C VAL A 88 -1.09 -11.46 -9.41
N SER A 89 -1.49 -12.56 -10.02
CA SER A 89 -1.59 -13.86 -9.36
C SER A 89 -0.21 -14.48 -9.22
N VAL A 90 0.11 -14.94 -8.02
CA VAL A 90 1.40 -15.54 -7.70
C VAL A 90 1.23 -16.78 -6.83
N CYS A 91 2.17 -17.71 -6.93
CA CYS A 91 2.31 -18.78 -5.95
C CYS A 91 3.01 -18.26 -4.69
N TYR A 92 2.87 -18.99 -3.58
CA TYR A 92 3.48 -18.66 -2.29
C TYR A 92 4.99 -18.38 -2.40
N ASN A 93 5.72 -19.24 -3.11
CA ASN A 93 7.17 -19.11 -3.24
C ASN A 93 7.57 -17.79 -3.94
N CYS A 94 6.94 -17.49 -5.08
CA CYS A 94 7.19 -16.22 -5.78
C CYS A 94 6.73 -15.01 -4.96
N HIS A 95 5.59 -15.11 -4.26
CA HIS A 95 5.12 -14.02 -3.42
C HIS A 95 6.10 -13.69 -2.30
N ASN A 96 6.63 -14.70 -1.62
CA ASN A 96 7.62 -14.53 -0.56
C ASN A 96 8.92 -13.92 -1.10
N SER A 97 9.40 -14.40 -2.26
CA SER A 97 10.60 -13.82 -2.92
C SER A 97 10.42 -12.35 -3.29
N LEU A 98 9.21 -11.90 -3.63
CA LEU A 98 8.92 -10.51 -3.99
C LEU A 98 8.81 -9.57 -2.78
N HIS A 99 8.51 -10.07 -1.58
CA HIS A 99 8.53 -9.24 -0.36
C HIS A 99 9.93 -9.07 0.23
N HIS A 100 10.89 -9.88 -0.22
CA HIS A 100 12.29 -9.85 0.20
C HIS A 100 13.21 -9.09 -0.77
N GLN A 101 12.63 -8.34 -1.72
CA GLN A 101 13.31 -7.41 -2.63
C GLN A 101 12.90 -5.97 -2.30
#